data_AF-A0AAV8XWF8-F1
#
_entry.id   AF-A0AAV8XWF8-F1
#
_cell.length_a   1.000
_cell.length_b   1.000
_cell.length_c   1.000
_cell.angle_alpha   90.00
_cell.angle_beta   90.00
_cell.angle_gamma   90.00
#
_symmetry.space_group_name_H-M   'P 1'
#
loop_
_entity.id
_entity.type
_entity.pdbx_description
1 polymer ?
#
loop_
_entity_poly.entity_id
_entity_poly.type
_entity_poly.pdbx_seq_one_letter_code
_entity_poly.pdbx_strand_id
1 'polypeptide(L)'
;MSGDRLTHHSNLKIGRHYKRKLGARSYKDYSEVSVEEALQRIIDDGWSLRKAAQNHKIPYGTLNNRLTGRHVKKNGGQTSLSANEEKPMIELCSLCGEWGFPFNIYEAFWQEYFR
;
A
#
# COMPACT_ATOMS: atom_id res chain seq x y z
N MET A 1 -16.81 50.43 5.72
CA MET A 1 -17.65 49.27 5.39
C MET A 1 -16.93 48.46 4.32
N SER A 2 -16.95 47.14 4.45
CA SER A 2 -16.38 46.11 3.54
C SER A 2 -14.84 46.00 3.62
N GLY A 3 -14.21 45.06 4.30
CA GLY A 3 -14.63 43.73 4.72
C GLY A 3 -13.53 42.75 4.30
N ASP A 4 -12.60 42.47 5.21
CA ASP A 4 -11.52 41.49 5.07
C ASP A 4 -12.04 40.16 4.54
N ARG A 5 -11.60 39.75 3.35
CA ARG A 5 -11.78 38.37 2.87
C ARG A 5 -10.55 37.56 3.25
N LEU A 6 -10.59 37.03 4.47
CA LEU A 6 -9.67 36.02 4.97
C LEU A 6 -9.70 34.78 4.06
N THR A 7 -8.51 34.36 3.65
CA THR A 7 -8.19 33.09 2.99
C THR A 7 -8.47 31.90 3.91
N HIS A 8 -9.38 30.96 3.62
CA HIS A 8 -9.40 29.66 4.33
C HIS A 8 -10.14 28.53 3.59
N HIS A 9 -9.47 27.84 2.65
CA HIS A 9 -9.77 26.42 2.39
C HIS A 9 -8.53 25.70 1.85
N SER A 10 -7.56 25.46 2.73
CA SER A 10 -6.48 24.50 2.50
C SER A 10 -6.30 23.66 3.77
N ASN A 11 -7.16 22.65 3.97
CA ASN A 11 -6.92 21.66 5.03
C ASN A 11 -7.72 20.35 4.87
N LEU A 12 -7.79 19.80 3.67
CA LEU A 12 -8.12 18.38 3.53
C LEU A 12 -6.88 17.57 3.95
N LYS A 13 -6.78 17.20 5.23
CA LYS A 13 -5.82 16.20 5.73
C LYS A 13 -6.20 14.83 5.16
N ILE A 14 -5.76 14.57 3.94
CA ILE A 14 -5.92 13.27 3.28
C ILE A 14 -4.77 12.37 3.78
N GLY A 15 -5.11 11.38 4.60
CA GLY A 15 -4.22 10.29 5.02
C GLY A 15 -3.15 10.63 6.07
N ARG A 16 -2.67 9.60 6.78
CA ARG A 16 -1.59 9.73 7.76
C ARG A 16 -0.27 10.10 7.05
N HIS A 17 0.27 11.30 7.28
CA HIS A 17 1.65 11.63 6.92
C HIS A 17 2.63 10.92 7.87
N TYR A 18 2.99 9.68 7.55
CA TYR A 18 3.94 8.91 8.34
C TYR A 18 5.35 9.51 8.23
N LYS A 19 5.88 10.01 9.35
CA LYS A 19 7.30 10.38 9.50
C LYS A 19 7.97 9.41 10.47
N ARG A 20 9.07 8.78 10.05
CA ARG A 20 9.85 7.88 10.91
C ARG A 20 10.55 8.67 12.03
N LYS A 21 10.67 8.07 13.21
CA LYS A 21 11.50 8.62 14.29
C LYS A 21 12.96 8.61 13.84
N LEU A 22 13.67 9.72 14.02
CA LEU A 22 15.11 9.80 13.79
C LEU A 22 15.81 8.78 14.71
N GLY A 23 16.74 8.00 14.15
CA GLY A 23 17.42 6.91 14.87
C GLY A 23 16.61 5.61 14.99
N ALA A 24 15.43 5.51 14.39
CA ALA A 24 14.73 4.23 14.29
C ALA A 24 15.59 3.21 13.52
N ARG A 25 15.56 1.94 13.95
CA ARG A 25 16.28 0.84 13.29
C ARG A 25 15.95 0.82 11.79
N SER A 26 16.96 0.95 10.94
CA SER A 26 16.78 0.63 9.52
C SER A 26 16.46 -0.86 9.42
N TYR A 27 15.38 -1.21 8.71
CA TYR A 27 15.20 -2.60 8.32
C TYR A 27 16.37 -2.98 7.42
N LYS A 28 16.86 -4.22 7.49
CA LYS A 28 18.04 -4.62 6.72
C LYS A 28 17.72 -4.51 5.23
N ASP A 29 18.41 -3.62 4.54
CA ASP A 29 18.23 -3.36 3.11
C ASP A 29 19.11 -4.33 2.31
N TYR A 30 18.64 -5.56 2.09
CA TYR A 30 19.20 -6.42 1.04
C TYR A 30 18.39 -6.20 -0.24
N SER A 31 19.09 -6.04 -1.37
CA SER A 31 18.44 -5.82 -2.66
C SER A 31 17.70 -7.07 -3.13
N GLU A 32 16.61 -6.88 -3.86
CA GLU A 32 15.85 -7.97 -4.49
C GLU A 32 16.75 -8.80 -5.40
N VAL A 33 17.65 -8.13 -6.14
CA VAL A 33 18.68 -8.74 -7.00
C VAL A 33 19.58 -9.69 -6.21
N SER A 34 20.06 -9.27 -5.04
CA SER A 34 20.94 -10.10 -4.20
C SER A 34 20.22 -11.34 -3.66
N VAL A 35 18.91 -11.22 -3.40
CA VAL A 35 18.06 -12.35 -2.99
C VAL A 35 17.89 -13.34 -4.14
N GLU A 36 17.64 -12.85 -5.36
CA GLU A 36 17.48 -13.69 -6.55
C GLU A 36 18.76 -14.45 -6.90
N GLU A 37 19.91 -13.78 -6.89
CA GLU A 37 21.21 -14.43 -7.08
C GLU A 37 21.47 -15.53 -6.04
N ALA A 38 21.14 -15.27 -4.77
CA ALA A 38 21.28 -16.25 -3.71
C ALA A 38 20.38 -17.49 -3.93
N LEU A 39 19.18 -17.29 -4.48
CA LEU A 39 18.25 -18.37 -4.80
C LEU A 39 18.72 -19.18 -6.01
N GLN A 40 19.24 -18.54 -7.05
CA GLN A 40 19.85 -19.23 -8.19
C GLN A 40 21.02 -20.11 -7.75
N ARG A 41 21.94 -19.59 -6.93
CA ARG A 41 23.05 -20.38 -6.35
C ARG A 41 22.58 -21.61 -5.57
N ILE A 42 21.41 -21.55 -4.93
CA ILE A 42 20.83 -22.70 -4.21
C ILE A 42 20.32 -23.77 -5.19
N ILE A 43 19.68 -23.35 -6.27
CA ILE A 43 19.05 -24.24 -7.25
C ILE A 43 20.09 -24.82 -8.21
N ASP A 44 20.95 -23.97 -8.77
CA ASP A 44 21.88 -24.32 -9.85
C ASP A 44 23.16 -24.96 -9.30
N ASP A 45 23.76 -24.37 -8.26
CA ASP A 45 25.01 -24.86 -7.66
C ASP A 45 24.78 -25.80 -6.46
N GLY A 46 23.52 -26.10 -6.12
CA GLY A 46 23.16 -26.98 -5.00
C GLY A 46 23.59 -26.46 -3.62
N TRP A 47 23.71 -25.14 -3.45
CA TRP A 47 24.13 -24.57 -2.16
C TRP A 47 23.10 -24.80 -1.06
N SER A 48 23.57 -25.08 0.16
CA SER A 48 22.68 -25.05 1.31
C SER A 48 22.23 -23.63 1.63
N LEU A 49 21.00 -23.48 2.12
CA LEU A 49 20.45 -22.20 2.57
C LEU A 49 21.37 -21.46 3.57
N ARG A 50 22.07 -22.21 4.43
CA ARG A 50 23.03 -21.65 5.39
C ARG A 50 24.28 -21.09 4.70
N LYS A 51 24.79 -21.78 3.67
CA LYS A 51 25.93 -21.31 2.85
C LYS A 51 25.55 -20.05 2.07
N ALA A 52 24.39 -20.05 1.41
CA ALA A 52 23.89 -18.88 0.69
C ALA A 52 23.66 -17.68 1.61
N ALA A 53 23.08 -17.89 2.80
CA ALA A 53 22.86 -16.85 3.79
C ALA A 53 24.16 -16.17 4.26
N GLN A 54 25.22 -16.94 4.46
CA GLN A 54 26.53 -16.40 4.85
C GLN A 54 27.18 -15.62 3.72
N ASN A 55 27.19 -16.16 2.50
CA ASN A 55 27.84 -15.55 1.35
C ASN A 55 27.14 -14.25 0.90
N HIS A 56 25.80 -14.25 0.85
CA HIS A 56 25.02 -13.09 0.39
C HIS A 56 24.64 -12.15 1.55
N LYS A 57 25.01 -12.48 2.80
CA LYS A 57 24.67 -11.72 4.03
C LYS A 57 23.16 -11.51 4.24
N ILE A 58 22.35 -12.38 3.65
CA ILE A 58 20.88 -12.40 3.77
C ILE A 58 20.50 -13.36 4.91
N PRO A 59 19.56 -12.99 5.80
CA PRO A 59 19.10 -13.90 6.84
C PRO A 59 18.55 -15.21 6.26
N TYR A 60 18.91 -16.33 6.89
CA TYR A 60 18.41 -17.66 6.52
C TYR A 60 16.87 -17.69 6.38
N GLY A 61 16.17 -17.09 7.34
CA GLY A 61 14.70 -17.04 7.34
C GLY A 61 14.13 -16.33 6.12
N THR A 62 14.80 -15.29 5.62
CA THR A 62 14.39 -14.58 4.40
C THR A 62 14.49 -15.50 3.19
N LEU A 63 15.64 -16.17 2.99
CA LEU A 63 15.83 -17.09 1.87
C LEU A 63 14.86 -18.27 1.95
N ASN A 64 14.66 -18.85 3.14
CA ASN A 64 13.71 -19.94 3.35
C ASN A 64 12.26 -19.51 3.07
N ASN A 65 11.86 -18.31 3.50
CA ASN A 65 10.52 -17.78 3.23
C ASN A 65 10.30 -17.48 1.74
N ARG A 66 11.34 -17.05 1.03
CA ARG A 66 11.30 -16.86 -0.43
C ARG A 66 11.17 -18.20 -1.14
N LEU A 67 12.00 -19.19 -0.78
CA LEU A 67 11.99 -20.53 -1.37
C LEU A 67 10.65 -21.27 -1.15
N THR A 68 10.06 -21.12 0.04
CA THR A 68 8.80 -21.79 0.41
C THR A 68 7.54 -20.97 0.05
N GLY A 69 7.69 -19.80 -0.59
CA GLY A 69 6.55 -18.94 -0.96
C GLY A 69 5.85 -18.27 0.22
N ARG A 70 6.41 -18.30 1.43
CA ARG A 70 5.81 -17.68 2.64
C ARG A 70 5.96 -16.16 2.69
N HIS A 71 6.71 -15.56 1.75
CA HIS A 71 6.91 -14.12 1.68
C HIS A 71 5.72 -13.33 1.09
N VAL A 72 4.72 -14.01 0.52
CA VAL A 72 3.74 -13.41 -0.40
C VAL A 72 2.67 -12.52 0.27
N LYS A 73 2.64 -12.41 1.61
CA LYS A 73 1.60 -11.61 2.27
C LYS A 73 1.80 -10.12 1.97
N LYS A 74 0.79 -9.50 1.36
CA LYS A 74 0.73 -8.03 1.23
C LYS A 74 0.89 -7.39 2.59
N ASN A 75 1.72 -6.34 2.65
CA ASN A 75 1.90 -5.55 3.86
C ASN A 75 0.59 -4.84 4.19
N GLY A 76 0.05 -5.06 5.40
CA GLY A 76 -1.21 -4.49 5.85
C GLY A 76 -1.98 -5.44 6.76
N GLY A 77 -3.08 -4.96 7.35
CA GLY A 77 -4.07 -5.82 8.00
C GLY A 77 -4.88 -6.59 6.97
N GLN A 78 -5.70 -7.54 7.44
CA GLN A 78 -6.71 -8.18 6.59
C GLN A 78 -7.67 -7.12 6.06
N THR A 79 -7.86 -7.06 4.74
CA THR A 79 -8.85 -6.17 4.14
C THR A 79 -10.24 -6.71 4.42
N SER A 80 -11.17 -5.82 4.80
CA SER A 80 -12.59 -6.18 4.97
C SER A 80 -13.26 -6.49 3.64
N LEU A 81 -12.75 -5.92 2.55
CA LEU A 81 -13.18 -6.17 1.18
C LEU A 81 -12.12 -7.00 0.44
N SER A 82 -12.58 -7.91 -0.41
CA SER A 82 -11.75 -8.59 -1.39
C SER A 82 -11.46 -7.66 -2.59
N ALA A 83 -10.40 -7.97 -3.35
CA ALA A 83 -10.07 -7.19 -4.55
C ALA A 83 -11.18 -7.21 -5.62
N ASN A 84 -12.01 -8.25 -5.63
CA ASN A 84 -13.14 -8.36 -6.55
C ASN A 84 -14.32 -7.49 -6.13
N GLU A 85 -14.46 -7.18 -4.83
CA GLU A 85 -15.48 -6.26 -4.32
C GLU A 85 -15.01 -4.81 -4.39
N GLU A 86 -13.73 -4.55 -4.11
CA GLU A 86 -13.16 -3.21 -4.08
C GLU A 86 -13.12 -2.55 -5.47
N LYS A 87 -12.76 -3.29 -6.52
CA LYS A 87 -12.70 -2.79 -7.90
C LYS A 87 -14.02 -2.15 -8.40
N PRO A 88 -15.16 -2.86 -8.39
CA PRO A 88 -16.42 -2.28 -8.88
C PRO A 88 -16.87 -1.10 -8.02
N MET A 89 -16.59 -1.09 -6.71
CA MET A 89 -16.90 0.06 -5.86
C MET A 89 -16.11 1.30 -6.26
N ILE A 90 -14.81 1.16 -6.56
CA ILE A 90 -13.98 2.28 -7.03
C ILE A 90 -14.48 2.78 -8.39
N GLU A 91 -14.80 1.88 -9.32
CA GLU A 91 -15.32 2.22 -10.64
C GLU A 91 -16.64 3.00 -10.53
N LEU A 92 -17.59 2.52 -9.73
CA LEU A 92 -18.87 3.20 -9.50
C LEU A 92 -18.68 4.57 -8.84
N CYS A 93 -17.84 4.67 -7.81
CA CYS A 93 -17.52 5.94 -7.17
C CYS A 93 -16.93 6.95 -8.16
N SER A 94 -16.06 6.49 -9.06
CA SER A 94 -15.44 7.34 -10.08
C SER A 94 -16.47 7.79 -11.10
N LEU A 95 -17.29 6.88 -11.62
CA LEU A 95 -18.34 7.15 -12.60
C LEU A 95 -19.37 8.18 -12.07
N CYS A 96 -19.84 7.98 -10.85
CA CYS A 96 -20.77 8.93 -10.22
C CYS A 96 -20.10 10.29 -10.01
N GLY A 97 -18.80 10.34 -9.69
CA GLY A 97 -18.04 11.58 -9.61
C GLY A 97 -17.95 12.31 -10.96
N GLU A 98 -17.72 11.57 -12.05
CA GLU A 98 -17.73 12.10 -13.42
C GLU A 98 -19.11 12.64 -13.83
N TRP A 99 -20.18 11.96 -13.43
CA TRP A 99 -21.55 12.38 -13.70
C TRP A 99 -22.03 13.53 -12.81
N GLY A 100 -21.20 13.99 -11.87
CA GLY A 100 -21.59 15.04 -10.93
C GLY A 100 -22.66 14.59 -9.94
N PHE A 101 -22.78 13.27 -9.71
CA PHE A 101 -23.73 12.74 -8.75
C PHE A 101 -23.25 13.06 -7.32
N PRO A 102 -24.10 13.64 -6.47
CA PRO A 102 -23.70 13.99 -5.12
C PRO A 102 -23.56 12.74 -4.24
N PHE A 103 -22.36 12.56 -3.67
CA PHE A 103 -22.10 11.52 -2.65
C PHE A 103 -22.36 11.98 -1.21
N ASN A 104 -22.99 13.14 -1.05
CA ASN A 104 -23.41 13.63 0.26
C ASN A 104 -24.90 13.34 0.46
N ILE A 105 -25.27 12.93 1.68
CA ILE A 105 -26.67 12.61 2.05
C ILE A 105 -27.57 13.83 1.82
N TYR A 106 -27.03 15.05 1.92
CA TYR A 106 -27.82 16.28 1.84
C TYR A 106 -28.27 16.65 0.42
N GLU A 107 -27.52 16.30 -0.63
CA GLU A 107 -27.83 16.70 -2.01
C GLU A 107 -28.72 15.70 -2.75
N ALA A 108 -28.73 14.42 -2.33
CA ALA A 108 -29.71 13.46 -2.84
C ALA A 108 -31.16 13.90 -2.58
N PHE A 109 -31.42 14.63 -1.49
CA PHE A 109 -32.76 15.11 -1.13
C PHE A 109 -33.23 16.33 -1.95
N TRP A 110 -32.34 17.09 -2.60
CA TRP A 110 -32.74 18.29 -3.36
C TRP A 110 -33.27 18.00 -4.76
N GLN A 111 -33.01 16.81 -5.31
CA GLN A 111 -33.50 16.40 -6.64
C GLN A 111 -34.99 15.99 -6.63
N GLU A 112 -35.55 15.63 -5.47
CA GLU A 112 -36.98 15.26 -5.34
C GLU A 112 -37.91 16.46 -5.14
N TYR A 113 -37.39 17.64 -4.78
CA TYR A 113 -38.23 18.79 -4.40
C TYR A 113 -38.63 19.73 -5.56
N PHE A 114 -38.14 19.49 -6.78
CA PHE A 114 -38.47 20.27 -7.99
C PHE A 114 -39.16 19.40 -9.07
N ARG A 115 -40.16 18.61 -8.65
CA ARG A 115 -41.11 17.98 -9.57
C ARG A 115 -42.54 18.42 -9.27
#